data_AF-A0A925RDU8-F1
#
_entry.id   AF-A0A925RDU8-F1
#
_cell.length_a   1.000
_cell.length_b   1.000
_cell.length_c   1.000
_cell.angle_alpha   90.00
_cell.angle_beta   90.00
_cell.angle_gamma   90.00
#
_symmetry.space_group_name_H-M   'P 1'
#
loop_
_entity.id
_entity.type
_entity.pdbx_description
1 polymer ?
#
loop_
_entity_poly.entity_id
_entity_poly.type
_entity_poly.pdbx_seq_one_letter_code
_entity_poly.pdbx_strand_id
1 'polypeptide(L)'
;MRDFDRIARRLITATNQPLADRIAILKRLCPELVQQLERDRGPRGPLIFWGRCRNFDEHAGQVIVDQGILETIFHVANQRFSAEHPHAGLQHTYGYLLSVIDTPYGRKRDRWVRTSLESAFGLPPDVLGPSPTDGTLLANATWLAGSIAFQGHARLKWMQRCLLKKVAHSLPDMRFDLLKKLRYTETVLLPMSRGSRSRVSLVTDLVRMPSVDRSRSGENWLLVYSIDDDRNQHPQLVTLFTVTDEFVQAIRERAATRRRSDVRLSYNAHVSRFPTAEASGTVQLVRR
;
A
#
# COMPACT_ATOMS: atom_id res chain seq x y z
N MET A 1 -16.70 -9.86 14.05
CA MET A 1 -15.87 -8.89 13.31
C MET A 1 -15.99 -7.53 13.98
N ARG A 2 -14.88 -6.81 14.16
CA ARG A 2 -14.87 -5.52 14.85
C ARG A 2 -15.56 -4.44 14.01
N ASP A 3 -16.40 -3.61 14.63
CA ASP A 3 -17.08 -2.52 13.93
C ASP A 3 -16.15 -1.31 13.80
N PHE A 4 -15.29 -1.36 12.78
CA PHE A 4 -14.35 -0.28 12.50
C PHE A 4 -15.02 1.03 12.10
N ASP A 5 -16.26 1.00 11.60
CA ASP A 5 -16.99 2.23 11.27
C ASP A 5 -17.37 2.99 12.54
N ARG A 6 -17.97 2.29 13.50
CA ARG A 6 -18.28 2.85 14.82
C ARG A 6 -17.04 3.36 15.55
N ILE A 7 -15.92 2.64 15.45
CA ILE A 7 -14.66 3.05 16.08
C ILE A 7 -14.11 4.31 15.41
N ALA A 8 -14.07 4.35 14.09
CA ALA A 8 -13.63 5.52 13.34
C ALA A 8 -14.46 6.75 13.69
N ARG A 9 -15.81 6.65 13.69
CA ARG A 9 -16.69 7.76 14.06
C ARG A 9 -16.44 8.27 15.48
N ARG A 10 -16.19 7.36 16.44
CA ARG A 10 -15.82 7.75 17.82
C ARG A 10 -14.50 8.51 17.87
N LEU A 11 -13.51 8.09 17.09
CA LEU A 11 -12.23 8.78 17.01
C LEU A 11 -12.36 10.15 16.33
N ILE A 12 -13.18 10.27 15.28
CA ILE A 12 -13.49 11.55 14.62
C ILE A 12 -14.10 12.54 15.61
N THR A 13 -15.09 12.11 16.41
CA THR A 13 -15.68 12.97 17.45
C THR A 13 -14.64 13.42 18.49
N ALA A 14 -13.59 12.64 18.70
CA ALA A 14 -12.50 12.95 19.62
C ALA A 14 -11.33 13.71 18.98
N THR A 15 -11.38 14.10 17.69
CA THR A 15 -10.24 14.73 16.99
C THR A 15 -9.79 16.04 17.65
N ASN A 16 -10.71 16.77 18.29
CA ASN A 16 -10.42 18.01 19.02
C ASN A 16 -9.87 17.80 20.45
N GLN A 17 -9.81 16.55 20.93
CA GLN A 17 -9.25 16.24 22.24
C GLN A 17 -7.72 16.21 22.18
N PRO A 18 -7.03 16.38 23.33
CA PRO A 18 -5.59 16.17 23.42
C PRO A 18 -5.15 14.83 22.80
N LEU A 19 -3.98 14.81 22.17
CA LEU A 19 -3.46 13.62 21.51
C LEU A 19 -3.36 12.41 22.44
N ALA A 20 -3.02 12.62 23.71
CA ALA A 20 -2.97 11.56 24.73
C ALA A 20 -4.34 10.88 24.93
N ASP A 21 -5.43 11.65 24.94
CA ASP A 21 -6.79 11.16 25.11
C ASP A 21 -7.25 10.38 23.87
N ARG A 22 -6.94 10.89 22.68
CA ARG A 22 -7.18 10.17 21.41
C ARG A 22 -6.45 8.83 21.38
N ILE A 23 -5.21 8.78 21.84
CA ILE A 23 -4.43 7.54 21.96
C ILE A 23 -5.09 6.60 22.98
N ALA A 24 -5.54 7.10 24.12
CA ALA A 24 -6.24 6.30 25.13
C ALA A 24 -7.56 5.71 24.59
N ILE A 25 -8.31 6.49 23.81
CA ILE A 25 -9.52 6.02 23.12
C ILE A 25 -9.17 4.94 22.11
N LEU A 26 -8.15 5.13 21.27
CA LEU A 26 -7.71 4.13 20.31
C LEU A 26 -7.27 2.83 21.00
N LYS A 27 -6.47 2.93 22.08
CA LYS A 27 -6.04 1.78 22.90
C LYS A 27 -7.21 1.01 23.48
N ARG A 28 -8.22 1.72 23.98
CA ARG A 28 -9.43 1.10 24.56
C ARG A 28 -10.30 0.42 23.49
N LEU A 29 -10.45 1.03 22.32
CA LEU A 29 -11.33 0.52 21.26
C LEU A 29 -10.66 -0.54 20.37
N CYS A 30 -9.35 -0.43 20.16
CA CYS A 30 -8.56 -1.30 19.30
C CYS A 30 -7.17 -1.63 19.88
N PRO A 31 -7.09 -2.35 21.02
CA PRO A 31 -5.82 -2.63 21.67
C PRO A 31 -4.85 -3.42 20.75
N GLU A 32 -5.35 -4.36 19.97
CA GLU A 32 -4.53 -5.18 19.06
C GLU A 32 -3.98 -4.38 17.88
N LEU A 33 -4.71 -3.37 17.39
CA LEU A 33 -4.20 -2.47 16.36
C LEU A 33 -3.06 -1.62 16.92
N VAL A 34 -3.18 -1.15 18.17
CA VAL A 34 -2.11 -0.43 18.85
C VAL A 34 -0.88 -1.32 19.07
N GLN A 35 -1.07 -2.56 19.50
CA GLN A 35 0.04 -3.52 19.63
C GLN A 35 0.75 -3.77 18.30
N GLN A 36 0.01 -3.89 17.19
CA GLN A 36 0.60 -4.02 15.85
C GLN A 36 1.43 -2.78 15.47
N LEU A 37 0.87 -1.57 15.65
CA LEU A 37 1.59 -0.32 15.41
C LEU A 37 2.88 -0.21 16.23
N GLU A 38 2.85 -0.66 17.48
CA GLU A 38 4.01 -0.70 18.38
C GLU A 38 5.08 -1.70 17.92
N ARG A 39 4.68 -2.88 17.43
CA ARG A 39 5.58 -3.91 16.89
C ARG A 39 6.23 -3.50 15.57
N ASP A 40 5.55 -2.69 14.78
CA ASP A 40 6.03 -2.25 13.46
C ASP A 40 7.06 -1.11 13.51
N ARG A 41 7.28 -0.53 14.70
CA ARG A 41 8.23 0.57 14.90
C ARG A 41 9.67 0.15 14.59
N GLY A 42 10.49 1.17 14.36
CA GLY A 42 11.95 1.06 14.39
C GLY A 42 12.62 0.78 13.04
N PRO A 43 13.96 0.84 13.00
CA PRO A 43 14.76 0.86 11.76
C PRO A 43 14.80 -0.48 11.01
N ARG A 44 14.26 -1.55 11.61
CA ARG A 44 14.09 -2.89 11.00
C ARG A 44 12.61 -3.30 10.99
N GLY A 45 11.70 -2.34 11.08
CA GLY A 45 10.26 -2.54 10.97
C GLY A 45 9.80 -2.50 9.50
N PRO A 46 8.55 -2.89 9.23
CA PRO A 46 8.01 -2.86 7.87
C PRO A 46 7.84 -1.46 7.30
N LEU A 47 7.76 -0.43 8.15
CA LEU A 47 7.56 0.97 7.74
C LEU A 47 8.61 1.44 6.72
N ILE A 48 9.87 1.07 6.90
CA ILE A 48 10.98 1.54 6.08
C ILE A 48 10.87 1.15 4.59
N PHE A 49 9.99 0.19 4.24
CA PHE A 49 9.78 -0.29 2.87
C PHE A 49 8.75 0.52 2.08
N TRP A 50 8.07 1.46 2.72
CA TRP A 50 6.98 2.23 2.10
C TRP A 50 7.38 3.67 1.83
N GLY A 51 6.73 4.23 0.82
CA GLY A 51 6.88 5.62 0.40
C GLY A 51 5.83 6.51 1.05
N ARG A 52 5.48 7.58 0.35
CA ARG A 52 4.47 8.55 0.77
C ARG A 52 3.27 8.49 -0.15
N CYS A 53 2.13 8.92 0.38
CA CYS A 53 0.87 9.01 -0.34
C CYS A 53 0.19 10.34 -0.07
N ARG A 54 -0.95 10.57 -0.72
CA ARG A 54 -1.90 11.66 -0.47
C ARG A 54 -3.08 11.10 0.33
N ASN A 55 -3.63 11.90 1.24
CA ASN A 55 -4.82 11.55 2.01
C ASN A 55 -6.11 12.06 1.35
N PHE A 56 -6.26 11.81 0.05
CA PHE A 56 -7.40 12.27 -0.74
C PHE A 56 -7.74 11.22 -1.79
N ASP A 57 -9.03 10.92 -1.95
CA ASP A 57 -9.53 10.04 -2.99
C ASP A 57 -10.09 10.88 -4.14
N GLU A 58 -9.47 10.82 -5.30
CA GLU A 58 -9.85 11.61 -6.47
C GLU A 58 -11.21 11.23 -7.04
N HIS A 59 -11.66 9.97 -6.86
CA HIS A 59 -12.95 9.50 -7.37
C HIS A 59 -14.11 9.84 -6.44
N ALA A 60 -13.88 9.82 -5.12
CA ALA A 60 -14.87 10.22 -4.14
C ALA A 60 -14.84 11.73 -3.86
N GLY A 61 -13.76 12.43 -4.22
CA GLY A 61 -13.55 13.85 -3.93
C GLY A 61 -13.42 14.13 -2.43
N GLN A 62 -12.92 13.16 -1.65
CA GLN A 62 -12.96 13.19 -0.18
C GLN A 62 -11.62 12.83 0.46
N VAL A 63 -11.41 13.32 1.68
CA VAL A 63 -10.31 12.89 2.54
C VAL A 63 -10.49 11.42 2.91
N ILE A 64 -9.44 10.60 2.72
CA ILE A 64 -9.56 9.14 2.91
C ILE A 64 -9.71 8.79 4.38
N VAL A 65 -8.87 9.36 5.24
CA VAL A 65 -8.89 9.14 6.69
C VAL A 65 -8.84 10.48 7.40
N ASP A 66 -9.64 10.66 8.44
CA ASP A 66 -9.59 11.88 9.25
C ASP A 66 -8.16 12.19 9.73
N GLN A 67 -7.77 13.46 9.66
CA GLN A 67 -6.42 13.88 10.00
C GLN A 67 -6.06 13.58 11.46
N GLY A 68 -7.01 13.72 12.40
CA GLY A 68 -6.83 13.36 13.80
C GLY A 68 -6.60 11.86 13.96
N ILE A 69 -7.31 11.02 13.22
CA ILE A 69 -7.05 9.58 13.23
C ILE A 69 -5.63 9.28 12.75
N LEU A 70 -5.20 9.85 11.62
CA LEU A 70 -3.85 9.61 11.09
C LEU A 70 -2.77 10.10 12.06
N GLU A 71 -2.90 11.30 12.61
CA GLU A 71 -1.93 11.81 13.58
C GLU A 71 -1.82 10.89 14.81
N THR A 72 -2.94 10.33 15.30
CA THR A 72 -2.94 9.35 16.40
C THR A 72 -2.20 8.07 16.00
N ILE A 73 -2.49 7.52 14.81
CA ILE A 73 -1.80 6.34 14.28
C ILE A 73 -0.29 6.59 14.18
N PHE A 74 0.12 7.74 13.64
CA PHE A 74 1.53 8.06 13.41
C PHE A 74 2.28 8.23 14.72
N HIS A 75 1.67 8.86 15.72
CA HIS A 75 2.25 8.97 17.06
C HIS A 75 2.44 7.58 17.69
N VAL A 76 1.43 6.71 17.59
CA VAL A 76 1.53 5.32 18.06
C VAL A 76 2.49 4.49 17.20
N ALA A 77 2.80 4.85 15.96
CA ALA A 77 3.83 4.20 15.16
C ALA A 77 5.24 4.80 15.37
N ASN A 78 5.38 5.78 16.27
CA ASN A 78 6.59 6.59 16.42
C ASN A 78 7.12 7.12 15.08
N GLN A 79 6.22 7.60 14.23
CA GLN A 79 6.52 8.19 12.93
C GLN A 79 6.15 9.67 12.92
N ARG A 80 6.93 10.47 12.18
CA ARG A 80 6.59 11.87 11.96
C ARG A 80 5.33 11.98 11.09
N PHE A 81 4.31 12.63 11.62
CA PHE A 81 3.09 12.91 10.87
C PHE A 81 3.29 14.02 9.83
N SER A 82 2.66 13.86 8.67
CA SER A 82 2.58 14.86 7.60
C SER A 82 1.20 14.75 6.99
N ALA A 83 0.39 15.79 7.16
CA ALA A 83 -0.99 15.81 6.67
C ALA A 83 -1.06 15.79 5.14
N GLU A 84 -0.15 16.53 4.49
CA GLU A 84 -0.08 16.62 3.03
C GLU A 84 0.40 15.31 2.40
N HIS A 85 1.43 14.70 2.99
CA HIS A 85 2.13 13.55 2.43
C HIS A 85 2.35 12.46 3.49
N PRO A 86 1.29 11.81 4.01
CA PRO A 86 1.43 10.75 4.99
C PRO A 86 2.19 9.54 4.44
N HIS A 87 2.80 8.78 5.36
CA HIS A 87 3.42 7.50 5.10
C HIS A 87 2.42 6.48 4.53
N ALA A 88 2.71 5.94 3.35
CA ALA A 88 1.80 5.11 2.58
C ALA A 88 1.40 3.82 3.30
N GLY A 89 2.35 3.12 3.93
CA GLY A 89 2.07 1.90 4.70
C GLY A 89 1.03 2.14 5.80
N LEU A 90 1.28 3.09 6.71
CA LEU A 90 0.36 3.44 7.80
C LEU A 90 -1.04 3.84 7.31
N GLN A 91 -1.13 4.69 6.29
CA GLN A 91 -2.45 5.11 5.77
C GLN A 91 -3.17 3.95 5.09
N HIS A 92 -2.51 3.25 4.17
CA HIS A 92 -3.14 2.23 3.35
C HIS A 92 -3.41 0.92 4.07
N THR A 93 -2.81 0.68 5.25
CA THR A 93 -3.17 -0.44 6.14
C THR A 93 -4.06 0.04 7.29
N TYR A 94 -3.46 0.52 8.38
CA TYR A 94 -4.16 0.87 9.61
C TYR A 94 -5.14 2.03 9.45
N GLY A 95 -4.78 3.03 8.63
CA GLY A 95 -5.66 4.15 8.31
C GLY A 95 -6.91 3.71 7.56
N TYR A 96 -6.78 2.80 6.58
CA TYR A 96 -7.90 2.30 5.79
C TYR A 96 -8.92 1.53 6.62
N LEU A 97 -8.49 0.80 7.65
CA LEU A 97 -9.42 0.17 8.59
C LEU A 97 -10.37 1.21 9.22
N LEU A 98 -9.84 2.40 9.53
CA LEU A 98 -10.55 3.51 10.18
C LEU A 98 -11.07 4.58 9.19
N SER A 99 -11.05 4.30 7.88
CA SER A 99 -11.65 5.17 6.86
C SER A 99 -13.17 5.01 6.86
N VAL A 100 -13.91 6.12 6.83
CA VAL A 100 -15.40 6.13 6.80
C VAL A 100 -15.97 6.47 5.43
N ILE A 101 -15.12 6.72 4.43
CA ILE A 101 -15.60 7.09 3.09
C ILE A 101 -16.10 5.85 2.34
N ASP A 102 -17.19 6.03 1.61
CA ASP A 102 -17.65 5.10 0.58
C ASP A 102 -17.13 5.61 -0.76
N THR A 103 -16.59 4.70 -1.58
CA THR A 103 -16.12 5.02 -2.93
C THR A 103 -16.91 4.24 -3.97
N PRO A 104 -16.84 4.61 -5.26
CA PRO A 104 -17.44 3.81 -6.33
C PRO A 104 -16.98 2.34 -6.35
N TYR A 105 -15.84 2.03 -5.73
CA TYR A 105 -15.24 0.69 -5.64
C TYR A 105 -15.47 0.01 -4.28
N GLY A 106 -16.38 0.55 -3.45
CA GLY A 106 -16.62 0.08 -2.08
C GLY A 106 -15.80 0.82 -1.02
N ARG A 107 -15.73 0.25 0.18
CA ARG A 107 -15.05 0.88 1.33
C ARG A 107 -13.56 0.60 1.28
N LYS A 108 -12.74 1.58 1.69
CA LYS A 108 -11.28 1.40 1.76
C LYS A 108 -10.86 0.24 2.67
N ARG A 109 -11.57 0.02 3.78
CA ARG A 109 -11.31 -1.05 4.73
C ARG A 109 -11.52 -2.46 4.17
N ASP A 110 -12.36 -2.61 3.13
CA ASP A 110 -12.72 -3.90 2.54
C ASP A 110 -11.50 -4.66 2.02
N ARG A 111 -10.43 -3.92 1.70
CA ARG A 111 -9.12 -4.46 1.32
C ARG A 111 -8.51 -5.39 2.35
N TRP A 112 -8.80 -5.19 3.63
CA TRP A 112 -8.16 -5.91 4.74
C TRP A 112 -9.15 -6.71 5.59
N VAL A 113 -10.45 -6.41 5.52
CA VAL A 113 -11.46 -7.17 6.30
C VAL A 113 -12.03 -8.35 5.53
N ARG A 114 -11.77 -8.45 4.22
CA ARG A 114 -12.15 -9.60 3.39
C ARG A 114 -10.97 -10.58 3.31
N THR A 115 -11.28 -11.87 3.32
CA THR A 115 -10.29 -12.95 3.20
C THR A 115 -9.98 -13.37 1.76
N SER A 116 -10.35 -12.52 0.78
CA SER A 116 -10.25 -12.85 -0.64
C SER A 116 -8.80 -13.00 -1.08
N LEU A 117 -7.89 -12.16 -0.57
CA LEU A 117 -6.47 -12.26 -0.86
C LEU A 117 -5.88 -13.55 -0.27
N GLU A 118 -6.16 -13.84 0.99
CA GLU A 118 -5.66 -15.05 1.64
C GLU A 118 -6.13 -16.29 0.90
N SER A 119 -7.43 -16.37 0.61
CA SER A 119 -8.01 -17.49 -0.14
C SER A 119 -7.38 -17.66 -1.51
N ALA A 120 -7.19 -16.55 -2.23
CA ALA A 120 -6.66 -16.57 -3.59
C ALA A 120 -5.19 -17.00 -3.65
N PHE A 121 -4.42 -16.78 -2.58
CA PHE A 121 -3.02 -17.20 -2.44
C PHE A 121 -2.83 -18.49 -1.63
N GLY A 122 -3.91 -19.13 -1.16
CA GLY A 122 -3.83 -20.33 -0.33
C GLY A 122 -3.22 -20.08 1.06
N LEU A 123 -3.35 -18.86 1.58
CA LEU A 123 -2.89 -18.49 2.91
C LEU A 123 -3.96 -18.82 3.96
N PRO A 124 -3.54 -19.06 5.23
CA PRO A 124 -4.47 -19.09 6.34
C PRO A 124 -5.32 -17.80 6.40
N PRO A 125 -6.59 -17.90 6.82
CA PRO A 125 -7.45 -16.72 6.96
C PRO A 125 -6.83 -15.70 7.93
N ASP A 126 -7.19 -14.42 7.74
CA ASP A 126 -6.79 -13.29 8.57
C ASP A 126 -5.29 -12.95 8.59
N VAL A 127 -4.43 -13.64 7.83
CA VAL A 127 -3.00 -13.30 7.71
C VAL A 127 -2.79 -11.87 7.20
N LEU A 128 -3.64 -11.39 6.29
CA LEU A 128 -3.66 -10.00 5.82
C LEU A 128 -4.82 -9.22 6.43
N GLY A 129 -5.38 -9.74 7.52
CA GLY A 129 -6.52 -9.21 8.24
C GLY A 129 -6.16 -8.12 9.27
N PRO A 130 -7.18 -7.50 9.90
CA PRO A 130 -6.98 -6.50 10.95
C PRO A 130 -6.43 -7.07 12.26
N SER A 131 -6.47 -8.39 12.46
CA SER A 131 -6.04 -9.06 13.67
C SER A 131 -5.40 -10.41 13.32
N PRO A 132 -4.25 -10.40 12.63
CA PRO A 132 -3.59 -11.62 12.20
C PRO A 132 -3.13 -12.42 13.41
N THR A 133 -3.19 -13.76 13.31
CA THR A 133 -2.69 -14.65 14.37
C THR A 133 -1.19 -14.51 14.56
N ASP A 134 -0.45 -14.35 13.45
CA ASP A 134 1.00 -14.17 13.43
C ASP A 134 1.43 -12.95 12.62
N GLY A 135 2.47 -12.28 13.10
CA GLY A 135 2.96 -11.03 12.52
C GLY A 135 2.06 -9.82 12.80
N THR A 136 2.04 -8.88 11.86
CA THR A 136 1.17 -7.70 11.86
C THR A 136 0.60 -7.49 10.46
N LEU A 137 -0.53 -6.79 10.34
CA LEU A 137 -1.12 -6.45 9.05
C LEU A 137 -0.08 -5.79 8.13
N LEU A 138 0.62 -4.77 8.63
CA LEU A 138 1.60 -4.07 7.83
C LEU A 138 2.81 -4.94 7.49
N ALA A 139 3.34 -5.75 8.41
CA ALA A 139 4.46 -6.63 8.12
C ALA A 139 4.10 -7.68 7.06
N ASN A 140 2.92 -8.31 7.20
CA ASN A 140 2.42 -9.33 6.29
C ASN A 140 2.15 -8.75 4.89
N ALA A 141 1.48 -7.59 4.82
CA ALA A 141 1.28 -6.87 3.57
C ALA A 141 2.59 -6.41 2.92
N THR A 142 3.57 -5.97 3.72
CA THR A 142 4.91 -5.59 3.25
C THR A 142 5.63 -6.78 2.65
N TRP A 143 5.57 -7.95 3.30
CA TRP A 143 6.20 -9.16 2.80
C TRP A 143 5.60 -9.57 1.46
N LEU A 144 4.26 -9.62 1.36
CA LEU A 144 3.56 -9.97 0.13
C LEU A 144 3.93 -9.01 -1.01
N ALA A 145 3.74 -7.71 -0.79
CA ALA A 145 3.98 -6.68 -1.80
C ALA A 145 5.47 -6.56 -2.17
N GLY A 146 6.37 -6.58 -1.18
CA GLY A 146 7.80 -6.45 -1.41
C GLY A 146 8.41 -7.69 -2.08
N SER A 147 7.89 -8.89 -1.81
CA SER A 147 8.31 -10.12 -2.50
C SER A 147 7.95 -10.13 -3.98
N ILE A 148 7.03 -9.25 -4.40
CA ILE A 148 6.67 -9.01 -5.80
C ILE A 148 7.47 -7.81 -6.34
N ALA A 149 7.33 -6.63 -5.71
CA ALA A 149 7.89 -5.37 -6.20
C ALA A 149 9.41 -5.39 -6.27
N PHE A 150 10.07 -5.97 -5.26
CA PHE A 150 11.54 -5.95 -5.13
C PHE A 150 12.24 -7.13 -5.82
N GLN A 151 11.53 -7.94 -6.62
CA GLN A 151 12.17 -9.01 -7.39
C GLN A 151 13.26 -8.48 -8.32
N GLY A 152 14.47 -9.03 -8.16
CA GLY A 152 15.67 -8.60 -8.86
C GLY A 152 16.41 -7.44 -8.20
N HIS A 153 15.95 -6.93 -7.05
CA HIS A 153 16.59 -5.83 -6.32
C HIS A 153 17.20 -6.33 -4.99
N ALA A 154 18.33 -5.76 -4.57
CA ALA A 154 18.93 -6.01 -3.24
C ALA A 154 17.98 -5.71 -2.07
N ARG A 155 16.89 -4.97 -2.34
CA ARG A 155 15.87 -4.55 -1.39
C ARG A 155 15.07 -5.74 -0.87
N LEU A 156 14.84 -6.76 -1.72
CA LEU A 156 14.17 -8.00 -1.34
C LEU A 156 14.94 -8.75 -0.25
N LYS A 157 16.23 -8.97 -0.44
CA LYS A 157 17.09 -9.64 0.55
C LYS A 157 17.17 -8.86 1.87
N TRP A 158 17.17 -7.52 1.80
CA TRP A 158 17.11 -6.70 3.01
C TRP A 158 15.78 -6.84 3.74
N MET A 159 14.67 -6.77 3.01
CA MET A 159 13.33 -6.98 3.57
C MET A 159 13.21 -8.34 4.26
N GLN A 160 13.64 -9.41 3.58
CA GLN A 160 13.62 -10.76 4.14
C GLN A 160 14.41 -10.83 5.46
N ARG A 161 15.63 -10.27 5.51
CA ARG A 161 16.42 -10.21 6.75
C ARG A 161 15.74 -9.44 7.87
N CYS A 162 15.05 -8.34 7.56
CA CYS A 162 14.38 -7.51 8.56
C CYS A 162 13.08 -8.15 9.08
N LEU A 163 12.31 -8.80 8.19
CA LEU A 163 10.92 -9.16 8.45
C LEU A 163 10.66 -10.66 8.63
N LEU A 164 11.60 -11.55 8.30
CA LEU A 164 11.36 -13.02 8.35
C LEU A 164 10.79 -13.50 9.69
N LYS A 165 11.24 -12.91 10.81
CA LYS A 165 10.77 -13.25 12.18
C LYS A 165 9.57 -12.41 12.65
N LYS A 166 9.04 -11.53 11.81
CA LYS A 166 7.98 -10.56 12.13
C LYS A 166 6.70 -10.75 11.30
N VAL A 167 6.72 -11.69 10.37
CA VAL A 167 5.61 -11.98 9.46
C VAL A 167 4.97 -13.31 9.82
N ALA A 168 3.76 -13.55 9.35
CA ALA A 168 3.11 -14.84 9.49
C ALA A 168 3.97 -15.97 8.91
N HIS A 169 3.99 -17.12 9.60
CA HIS A 169 4.84 -18.25 9.24
C HIS A 169 4.56 -18.83 7.85
N SER A 170 3.34 -18.68 7.33
CA SER A 170 2.95 -19.15 6.00
C SER A 170 3.50 -18.29 4.84
N LEU A 171 3.90 -17.05 5.10
CA LEU A 171 4.30 -16.11 4.04
C LEU A 171 5.68 -16.40 3.43
N PRO A 172 6.71 -16.81 4.19
CA PRO A 172 7.99 -17.22 3.63
C PRO A 172 7.93 -18.45 2.71
N ASP A 173 6.96 -19.34 2.91
CA ASP A 173 6.81 -20.57 2.12
C ASP A 173 6.16 -20.32 0.75
N MET A 174 5.65 -19.11 0.52
CA MET A 174 5.04 -18.74 -0.76
C MET A 174 6.04 -18.72 -1.91
N ARG A 175 5.67 -19.41 -3.00
CA ARG A 175 6.46 -19.51 -4.24
C ARG A 175 6.14 -18.38 -5.21
N PHE A 176 6.57 -17.16 -4.87
CA PHE A 176 6.37 -15.95 -5.69
C PHE A 176 7.03 -16.02 -7.08
N ASP A 177 8.02 -16.88 -7.26
CA ASP A 177 8.70 -17.17 -8.52
C ASP A 177 7.78 -17.85 -9.53
N LEU A 178 6.85 -18.69 -9.06
CA LEU A 178 5.95 -19.50 -9.90
C LEU A 178 4.69 -18.75 -10.37
N LEU A 179 4.42 -17.57 -9.81
CA LEU A 179 3.22 -16.80 -10.14
C LEU A 179 3.35 -16.17 -11.53
N LYS A 180 2.26 -16.14 -12.30
CA LYS A 180 2.22 -15.42 -13.58
C LYS A 180 2.23 -13.92 -13.32
N LYS A 181 3.25 -13.21 -13.81
CA LYS A 181 3.48 -11.79 -13.50
C LYS A 181 3.56 -10.93 -14.77
N LEU A 182 3.07 -9.70 -14.66
CA LEU A 182 3.32 -8.62 -15.61
C LEU A 182 3.87 -7.44 -14.84
N ARG A 183 4.89 -6.77 -15.37
CA ARG A 183 5.41 -5.53 -14.82
C ARG A 183 5.24 -4.42 -15.84
N TYR A 184 4.51 -3.39 -15.45
CA TYR A 184 4.35 -2.16 -16.19
C TYR A 184 5.16 -1.06 -15.50
N THR A 185 6.06 -0.42 -16.23
CA THR A 185 6.94 0.62 -15.71
C THR A 185 6.80 1.88 -16.55
N GLU A 186 6.51 3.00 -15.89
CA GLU A 186 6.51 4.34 -16.49
C GLU A 186 7.65 5.16 -15.90
N THR A 187 8.54 5.68 -16.74
CA THR A 187 9.75 6.38 -16.30
C THR A 187 9.74 7.83 -16.75
N VAL A 188 9.97 8.75 -15.81
CA VAL A 188 10.07 10.19 -16.04
C VAL A 188 11.43 10.68 -15.57
N LEU A 189 12.02 11.61 -16.31
CA LEU A 189 13.21 12.35 -15.88
C LEU A 189 12.79 13.69 -15.30
N LEU A 190 12.90 13.85 -13.98
CA LEU A 190 12.57 15.08 -13.28
C LEU A 190 13.80 16.01 -13.22
N PRO A 191 13.62 17.33 -13.43
CA PRO A 191 14.70 18.28 -13.25
C PRO A 191 15.10 18.41 -11.77
N MET A 192 16.39 18.44 -11.52
CA MET A 192 17.00 18.65 -10.20
C MET A 192 17.64 20.04 -10.12
N SER A 193 18.06 20.43 -8.90
CA SER A 193 18.90 21.62 -8.72
C SER A 193 20.20 21.46 -9.52
N ARG A 194 20.68 22.56 -10.12
CA ARG A 194 21.92 22.62 -10.92
C ARG A 194 21.87 21.86 -12.26
N GLY A 195 20.69 21.70 -12.87
CA GLY A 195 20.56 21.16 -14.23
C GLY A 195 20.72 19.65 -14.37
N SER A 196 20.97 18.93 -13.26
CA SER A 196 20.92 17.47 -13.25
C SER A 196 19.49 16.95 -13.42
N ARG A 197 19.33 15.69 -13.81
CA ARG A 197 18.02 15.01 -13.90
C ARG A 197 18.02 13.79 -13.00
N SER A 198 16.89 13.53 -12.36
CA SER A 198 16.66 12.31 -11.59
C SER A 198 15.60 11.47 -12.26
N ARG A 199 15.86 10.16 -12.38
CA ARG A 199 14.90 9.20 -12.88
C ARG A 199 13.92 8.84 -11.77
N VAL A 200 12.64 8.87 -12.12
CA VAL A 200 11.55 8.31 -11.30
C VAL A 200 10.81 7.29 -12.15
N SER A 201 10.71 6.06 -11.64
CA SER A 201 9.98 4.97 -12.27
C SER A 201 8.79 4.58 -11.41
N LEU A 202 7.60 4.67 -11.99
CA LEU A 202 6.34 4.23 -11.44
C LEU A 202 6.12 2.79 -11.87
N VAL A 203 6.12 1.85 -10.92
CA VAL A 203 6.12 0.42 -11.21
C VAL A 203 4.81 -0.20 -10.72
N THR A 204 4.06 -0.76 -11.66
CA THR A 204 2.85 -1.55 -11.41
C THR A 204 3.15 -3.01 -11.72
N ASP A 205 3.26 -3.82 -10.68
CA ASP A 205 3.30 -5.27 -10.81
C ASP A 205 1.88 -5.85 -10.73
N LEU A 206 1.56 -6.72 -11.67
CA LEU A 206 0.28 -7.44 -11.74
C LEU A 206 0.57 -8.93 -11.63
N VAL A 207 0.03 -9.55 -10.60
CA VAL A 207 0.24 -10.97 -10.29
C VAL A 207 -1.07 -11.69 -10.41
N ARG A 208 -1.14 -12.70 -11.28
CA ARG A 208 -2.36 -13.51 -11.41
C ARG A 208 -2.53 -14.34 -10.15
N MET A 209 -3.68 -14.21 -9.51
CA MET A 209 -3.97 -14.97 -8.31
C MET A 209 -4.33 -16.42 -8.69
N PRO A 210 -3.70 -17.44 -8.06
CA PRO A 210 -3.78 -18.83 -8.52
C PRO A 210 -5.14 -19.49 -8.25
N SER A 211 -5.79 -19.16 -7.14
CA SER A 211 -6.96 -19.90 -6.62
C SER A 211 -8.21 -19.04 -6.50
N VAL A 212 -8.46 -18.16 -7.48
CA VAL A 212 -9.71 -17.39 -7.50
C VAL A 212 -10.83 -18.26 -8.05
N ASP A 213 -11.85 -18.50 -7.24
CA ASP A 213 -13.13 -19.01 -7.72
C ASP A 213 -13.71 -17.96 -8.68
N ARG A 214 -13.53 -18.21 -9.98
CA ARG A 214 -13.86 -17.27 -11.08
C ARG A 214 -15.33 -16.85 -11.08
N SER A 215 -16.17 -17.52 -10.29
CA SER A 215 -17.61 -17.33 -10.27
C SER A 215 -18.11 -16.13 -9.45
N ARG A 216 -17.29 -15.48 -8.59
CA ARG A 216 -17.84 -14.54 -7.58
C ARG A 216 -17.37 -13.08 -7.59
N SER A 217 -16.15 -12.73 -8.01
CA SER A 217 -15.67 -11.33 -7.89
C SER A 217 -15.12 -10.70 -9.17
N GLY A 218 -14.76 -11.47 -10.20
CA GLY A 218 -14.06 -10.95 -11.40
C GLY A 218 -12.64 -10.42 -11.14
N GLU A 219 -12.27 -10.20 -9.88
CA GLU A 219 -10.97 -9.74 -9.42
C GLU A 219 -9.96 -10.90 -9.39
N ASN A 220 -9.25 -11.10 -10.50
CA ASN A 220 -8.35 -12.25 -10.70
C ASN A 220 -6.86 -11.91 -10.57
N TRP A 221 -6.54 -10.65 -10.28
CA TRP A 221 -5.17 -10.15 -10.22
C TRP A 221 -4.92 -9.37 -8.95
N LEU A 222 -3.71 -9.48 -8.42
CA LEU A 222 -3.16 -8.58 -7.41
C LEU A 222 -2.32 -7.51 -8.10
N LEU A 223 -2.65 -6.24 -7.87
CA LEU A 223 -1.82 -5.10 -8.22
C LEU A 223 -0.93 -4.75 -7.03
N VAL A 224 0.36 -4.54 -7.30
CA VAL A 224 1.32 -3.94 -6.37
C VAL A 224 1.94 -2.72 -7.03
N TYR A 225 1.80 -1.56 -6.42
CA TYR A 225 2.36 -0.30 -6.92
C TYR A 225 3.54 0.15 -6.06
N SER A 226 4.65 0.47 -6.72
CA SER A 226 5.88 0.94 -6.09
C SER A 226 6.55 2.03 -6.91
N ILE A 227 7.44 2.78 -6.26
CA ILE A 227 8.22 3.85 -6.88
C ILE A 227 9.70 3.52 -6.74
N ASP A 228 10.43 3.61 -7.85
CA ASP A 228 11.89 3.61 -7.89
C ASP A 228 12.36 5.03 -8.28
N ASP A 229 12.94 5.76 -7.35
CA ASP A 229 13.33 7.16 -7.51
C ASP A 229 14.81 7.28 -7.15
N ASP A 230 15.65 7.71 -8.10
CA ASP A 230 17.11 7.78 -7.92
C ASP A 230 17.54 8.69 -6.75
N ARG A 231 16.66 9.58 -6.27
CA ARG A 231 16.91 10.42 -5.08
C ARG A 231 16.80 9.64 -3.77
N ASN A 232 16.14 8.49 -3.82
CA ASN A 232 16.01 7.55 -2.72
C ASN A 232 16.97 6.38 -2.95
N GLN A 233 17.53 5.83 -1.86
CA GLN A 233 18.47 4.71 -1.98
C GLN A 233 17.82 3.43 -2.53
N HIS A 234 16.51 3.30 -2.40
CA HIS A 234 15.80 2.05 -2.63
C HIS A 234 14.35 2.30 -3.10
N PRO A 235 13.79 1.35 -3.88
CA PRO A 235 12.38 1.40 -4.26
C PRO A 235 11.48 1.30 -3.03
N GLN A 236 10.32 1.94 -3.11
CA GLN A 236 9.36 2.08 -2.03
C GLN A 236 7.97 1.60 -2.45
N LEU A 237 7.35 0.79 -1.61
CA LEU A 237 5.96 0.36 -1.76
C LEU A 237 5.01 1.55 -1.54
N VAL A 238 3.92 1.58 -2.30
CA VAL A 238 2.85 2.56 -2.09
C VAL A 238 1.55 1.87 -1.72
N THR A 239 1.13 0.87 -2.49
CA THR A 239 -0.15 0.20 -2.27
C THR A 239 -0.19 -1.18 -2.91
N LEU A 240 -1.16 -2.00 -2.48
CA LEU A 240 -1.56 -3.23 -3.14
C LEU A 240 -3.07 -3.43 -3.02
N PHE A 241 -3.70 -4.02 -4.03
CA PHE A 241 -5.12 -4.39 -4.03
C PHE A 241 -5.48 -5.28 -5.21
N THR A 242 -6.64 -5.92 -5.15
CA THR A 242 -7.16 -6.78 -6.22
C THR A 242 -7.73 -5.97 -7.37
N VAL A 243 -7.57 -6.46 -8.60
CA VAL A 243 -8.09 -5.84 -9.84
C VAL A 243 -8.63 -6.90 -10.79
N THR A 244 -9.51 -6.49 -11.71
CA THR A 244 -10.15 -7.39 -12.67
C THR A 244 -9.29 -7.64 -13.92
N ASP A 245 -9.70 -8.60 -14.75
CA ASP A 245 -9.05 -8.84 -16.05
C ASP A 245 -9.17 -7.62 -16.99
N GLU A 246 -10.31 -6.92 -16.98
CA GLU A 246 -10.55 -5.70 -17.79
C GLU A 246 -9.55 -4.60 -17.43
N PHE A 247 -9.27 -4.43 -16.14
CA PHE A 247 -8.26 -3.49 -15.67
C PHE A 247 -6.86 -3.82 -16.20
N VAL A 248 -6.50 -5.10 -16.20
CA VAL A 248 -5.21 -5.57 -16.75
C VAL A 248 -5.14 -5.37 -18.26
N GLN A 249 -6.25 -5.56 -18.99
CA GLN A 249 -6.29 -5.28 -20.43
C GLN A 249 -6.14 -3.78 -20.71
N ALA A 250 -6.79 -2.90 -19.95
CA ALA A 250 -6.62 -1.46 -20.09
C ALA A 250 -5.15 -1.02 -19.90
N ILE A 251 -4.43 -1.62 -18.93
CA ILE A 251 -2.98 -1.38 -18.76
C ILE A 251 -2.18 -1.87 -19.97
N ARG A 252 -2.51 -3.05 -20.53
CA ARG A 252 -1.84 -3.61 -21.72
C ARG A 252 -2.05 -2.75 -22.95
N GLU A 253 -3.27 -2.27 -23.17
CA GLU A 253 -3.62 -1.38 -24.28
C GLU A 253 -2.87 -0.05 -24.15
N ARG A 254 -2.87 0.55 -22.94
CA ARG A 254 -2.09 1.76 -22.67
C ARG A 254 -0.61 1.56 -22.98
N ALA A 255 -0.02 0.45 -22.53
CA ALA A 255 1.37 0.11 -22.83
C ALA A 255 1.64 -0.06 -24.33
N ALA A 256 0.70 -0.65 -25.07
CA ALA A 256 0.81 -0.88 -26.51
C ALA A 256 0.80 0.44 -27.30
N THR A 257 0.02 1.43 -26.87
CA THR A 257 -0.02 2.74 -27.55
C THR A 257 1.27 3.56 -27.38
N ARG A 258 2.14 3.20 -26.42
CA ARG A 258 3.42 3.86 -26.11
C ARG A 258 3.32 5.40 -26.03
N ARG A 259 2.15 5.95 -25.66
CA ARG A 259 1.96 7.40 -25.54
C ARG A 259 2.88 7.93 -24.45
N ARG A 260 3.96 8.56 -24.88
CA ARG A 260 5.04 9.06 -24.01
C ARG A 260 4.60 10.25 -23.17
N SER A 261 3.49 10.92 -23.50
CA SER A 261 3.11 12.21 -22.91
C SER A 261 2.15 12.14 -21.72
N ASP A 262 1.81 10.96 -21.22
CA ASP A 262 0.74 10.78 -20.22
C ASP A 262 1.21 9.93 -19.03
N VAL A 263 2.37 10.25 -18.45
CA VAL A 263 2.82 9.59 -17.21
C VAL A 263 2.34 10.38 -16.01
N ARG A 264 1.58 9.74 -15.11
CA ARG A 264 0.99 10.37 -13.92
C ARG A 264 1.10 9.49 -12.70
N LEU A 265 1.21 10.12 -11.53
CA LEU A 265 1.08 9.42 -10.26
C LEU A 265 -0.31 8.81 -10.15
N SER A 266 -0.38 7.56 -9.73
CA SER A 266 -1.64 6.83 -9.53
C SER A 266 -1.74 6.33 -8.09
N TYR A 267 -2.94 5.93 -7.69
CA TYR A 267 -3.22 5.26 -6.41
C TYR A 267 -2.77 6.06 -5.18
N ASN A 268 -2.97 7.38 -5.23
CA ASN A 268 -2.60 8.34 -4.20
C ASN A 268 -1.10 8.42 -3.93
N ALA A 269 -0.25 7.93 -4.82
CA ALA A 269 1.20 8.01 -4.63
C ALA A 269 1.68 9.46 -4.58
N HIS A 270 2.71 9.72 -3.80
CA HIS A 270 3.38 11.02 -3.77
C HIS A 270 4.88 10.87 -4.05
N VAL A 271 5.36 11.67 -4.99
CA VAL A 271 6.78 11.85 -5.31
C VAL A 271 7.07 13.34 -5.30
N SER A 272 8.08 13.75 -4.54
CA SER A 272 8.47 15.17 -4.46
C SER A 272 8.87 15.70 -5.84
N ARG A 273 8.36 16.89 -6.19
CA ARG A 273 8.59 17.58 -7.48
C ARG A 273 8.07 16.83 -8.72
N PHE A 274 7.25 15.80 -8.55
CA PHE A 274 6.53 15.22 -9.66
C PHE A 274 5.43 16.21 -10.10
N PRO A 275 5.28 16.48 -11.41
CA PRO A 275 4.29 17.45 -11.89
C PRO A 275 2.87 17.02 -11.52
N THR A 276 2.00 18.00 -11.26
CA THR A 276 0.57 17.74 -11.00
C THR A 276 -0.15 17.31 -12.27
N ALA A 277 0.30 17.83 -13.42
CA ALA A 277 -0.16 17.44 -14.74
C ALA A 277 0.63 16.23 -15.27
N GLU A 278 0.17 15.69 -16.40
CA GLU A 278 0.84 14.63 -17.14
C GLU A 278 2.29 14.98 -17.48
N ALA A 279 3.19 14.04 -17.24
CA ALA A 279 4.60 14.17 -17.56
C ALA A 279 4.95 13.39 -18.83
N SER A 280 5.87 13.93 -19.63
CA SER A 280 6.50 13.16 -20.69
C SER A 280 7.51 12.16 -20.13
N GLY A 281 7.46 10.91 -20.59
CA GLY A 281 8.26 9.81 -20.11
C GLY A 281 8.31 8.63 -21.08
N THR A 282 8.85 7.52 -20.61
CA THR A 282 8.88 6.24 -21.34
C THR A 282 8.02 5.21 -20.63
N VAL A 283 7.39 4.34 -21.43
CA VAL A 283 6.49 3.30 -20.94
C VAL A 283 7.01 1.95 -21.42
N GLN A 284 7.13 1.00 -20.49
CA GLN A 284 7.60 -0.35 -20.78
C GLN A 284 6.72 -1.38 -20.08
N LEU A 285 6.24 -2.38 -20.83
CA LEU A 285 5.58 -3.56 -20.29
C LEU A 285 6.49 -4.78 -20.47
N VAL A 286 6.77 -5.48 -19.38
CA VAL A 286 7.61 -6.67 -19.35
C VAL A 286 6.81 -7.84 -18.77
N ARG A 287 6.81 -8.97 -19.48
CA ARG A 287 6.32 -10.23 -18.93
C ARG A 287 7.42 -10.85 -18.08
N ARG A 288 7.11 -11.19 -16.82
CA ARG A 288 8.04 -11.78 -15.87
C ARG A 288 7.64 -13.21 -15.52
#